data_AF-A0A6H1KJV9-F1
#
_entry.id   AF-A0A6H1KJV9-F1
#
_cell.length_a   1.000
_cell.length_b   1.000
_cell.length_c   1.000
_cell.angle_alpha   90.00
_cell.angle_beta   90.00
_cell.angle_gamma   90.00
#
_symmetry.space_group_name_H-M   'P 1'
#
loop_
_entity.id
_entity.type
_entity.pdbx_description
1 polymer ?
#
loop_
_entity_poly.entity_id
_entity_poly.type
_entity_poly.pdbx_seq_one_letter_code
_entity_poly.pdbx_strand_id
1 'polypeptide(L)'
;MEPPRRSGRSTAALIVVALVVALGAGGSVYALMRGGGDGTDDSKGAPATTAPTTPGPTASGPSASAPTESSESPSAGGGTVPEAFLGTWDASIDNATGHNTRRLTIQQGEVGDAVLLLTADGPLGSGTYHCVFQAELTAAPGAGGPLRIGPSQVSSGEPLSSCTPGAASEVTLLPDGTLRRVNTGSGDALTYTKSG
;
A
#
# COMPACT_ATOMS: atom_id res chain seq x y z
N MET A 1 -41.21 -22.83 -46.44
CA MET A 1 -41.00 -21.39 -46.68
C MET A 1 -39.92 -20.93 -45.70
N GLU A 2 -38.84 -20.37 -46.25
CA GLU A 2 -37.50 -20.10 -45.68
C GLU A 2 -37.49 -19.24 -44.40
N PRO A 3 -36.59 -19.48 -43.41
CA PRO A 3 -36.27 -18.49 -42.38
C PRO A 3 -35.29 -17.41 -42.91
N PRO A 4 -35.39 -16.17 -42.44
CA PRO A 4 -34.68 -15.03 -43.03
C PRO A 4 -33.16 -15.14 -42.86
N ARG A 5 -32.44 -15.02 -43.99
CA ARG A 5 -30.98 -14.93 -44.03
C ARG A 5 -30.52 -13.61 -43.40
N ARG A 6 -29.85 -13.69 -42.25
CA ARG A 6 -29.24 -12.54 -41.56
C ARG A 6 -28.01 -12.07 -42.33
N SER A 7 -28.00 -10.80 -42.69
CA SER A 7 -27.00 -10.12 -43.51
C SER A 7 -25.65 -9.96 -42.80
N GLY A 8 -24.65 -10.75 -43.20
CA GLY A 8 -23.25 -10.64 -42.75
C GLY A 8 -22.46 -9.43 -43.29
N ARG A 9 -23.16 -8.36 -43.71
CA ARG A 9 -22.53 -7.19 -44.35
C ARG A 9 -22.15 -6.07 -43.37
N SER A 10 -22.71 -6.05 -42.15
CA SER A 10 -22.43 -5.01 -41.15
C SER A 10 -21.19 -5.27 -40.29
N THR A 11 -20.65 -6.49 -40.28
CA THR A 11 -19.51 -6.85 -39.42
C THR A 11 -18.15 -6.44 -39.99
N ALA A 12 -18.04 -6.28 -41.32
CA ALA A 12 -16.77 -5.95 -41.97
C ALA A 12 -16.37 -4.46 -41.82
N ALA A 13 -17.35 -3.55 -41.70
CA ALA A 13 -17.08 -2.11 -41.64
C ALA A 13 -16.46 -1.65 -40.31
N LEU A 14 -16.74 -2.34 -39.19
CA LEU A 14 -16.24 -1.93 -37.87
C LEU A 14 -14.78 -2.32 -37.61
N ILE A 15 -14.26 -3.33 -38.32
CA ILE A 15 -12.87 -3.79 -38.15
C ILE A 15 -11.87 -2.79 -38.76
N VAL A 16 -12.26 -2.09 -39.83
CA VAL A 16 -11.37 -1.12 -40.52
C VAL A 16 -11.17 0.16 -39.72
N VAL A 17 -12.21 0.65 -39.01
CA VAL A 17 -12.10 1.86 -38.16
C VAL A 17 -11.20 1.61 -36.96
N ALA A 18 -11.20 0.39 -36.40
CA ALA A 18 -10.36 0.06 -35.24
C ALA A 18 -8.85 0.06 -35.56
N LEU A 19 -8.44 -0.23 -36.80
CA LEU A 19 -7.03 -0.31 -37.19
C LEU A 19 -6.39 1.07 -37.44
N VAL A 20 -7.18 2.11 -37.74
CA VAL A 20 -6.66 3.46 -38.04
C VAL A 20 -6.35 4.28 -36.77
N VAL A 21 -6.92 3.91 -35.62
CA VAL A 21 -6.67 4.62 -34.33
C VAL A 21 -5.39 4.12 -33.64
N ALA A 22 -4.82 2.98 -34.04
CA ALA A 22 -3.72 2.32 -33.33
C ALA A 22 -2.29 2.80 -33.69
N LEU A 23 -2.11 3.76 -34.60
CA LEU A 23 -0.78 4.14 -35.13
C LEU A 23 -0.30 5.55 -34.74
N GLY A 24 -0.67 6.04 -33.55
CA GLY A 24 -0.28 7.39 -33.15
C GLY A 24 -0.01 7.58 -31.67
N ALA A 25 1.12 7.08 -31.17
CA ALA A 25 1.97 7.67 -30.12
C ALA A 25 2.82 6.59 -29.44
N GLY A 26 4.15 6.70 -29.53
CA GLY A 26 5.06 5.85 -28.75
C GLY A 26 6.51 5.84 -29.22
N GLY A 27 7.05 6.98 -29.65
CA GLY A 27 8.46 7.13 -30.00
C GLY A 27 9.35 7.44 -28.79
N SER A 28 10.49 6.74 -28.71
CA SER A 28 11.76 7.10 -28.04
C SER A 28 11.80 7.35 -26.52
N VAL A 29 12.28 6.35 -25.74
CA VAL A 29 12.89 6.57 -24.41
C VAL A 29 14.23 5.82 -24.21
N TYR A 30 14.77 5.15 -25.24
CA TYR A 30 16.07 4.46 -25.13
C TYR A 30 17.25 5.35 -25.52
N ALA A 31 17.35 6.52 -24.87
CA ALA A 31 18.55 7.33 -24.90
C ALA A 31 18.85 7.82 -23.49
N LEU A 32 20.03 7.42 -23.01
CA LEU A 32 20.78 8.05 -21.91
C LEU A 32 20.39 7.64 -20.48
N MET A 33 20.82 6.44 -20.08
CA MET A 33 21.42 6.26 -18.75
C MET A 33 22.33 5.02 -18.74
N ARG A 34 23.41 5.11 -19.53
CA ARG A 34 24.67 4.41 -19.25
C ARG A 34 25.71 5.48 -18.92
N GLY A 35 26.30 5.37 -17.75
CA GLY A 35 27.38 6.21 -17.20
C GLY A 35 27.25 6.10 -15.68
N GLY A 36 28.07 5.36 -14.95
CA GLY A 36 29.51 5.14 -15.08
C GLY A 36 30.22 6.22 -14.27
N GLY A 37 30.76 5.87 -13.09
CA GLY A 37 31.46 6.84 -12.23
C GLY A 37 31.65 6.35 -10.79
N ASP A 38 32.62 5.48 -10.64
CA ASP A 38 33.47 5.15 -9.50
C ASP A 38 34.07 6.37 -8.75
N GLY A 39 34.30 6.21 -7.44
CA GLY A 39 34.98 7.20 -6.61
C GLY A 39 35.06 6.80 -5.13
N THR A 40 36.02 5.93 -4.82
CA THR A 40 36.52 5.62 -3.47
C THR A 40 37.29 6.82 -2.94
N ASP A 41 37.08 7.21 -1.69
CA ASP A 41 38.10 7.92 -0.90
C ASP A 41 38.00 7.56 0.59
N ASP A 42 39.01 6.81 1.03
CA ASP A 42 39.41 6.60 2.41
C ASP A 42 39.91 7.91 3.05
N SER A 43 39.56 8.17 4.32
CA SER A 43 40.41 8.96 5.23
C SER A 43 40.05 8.76 6.71
N LYS A 44 40.67 7.73 7.30
CA LYS A 44 41.59 7.79 8.44
C LYS A 44 41.38 8.89 9.51
N GLY A 45 41.12 8.46 10.75
CA GLY A 45 41.37 9.28 11.95
C GLY A 45 40.87 8.69 13.27
N ALA A 46 41.73 7.95 13.97
CA ALA A 46 41.63 7.72 15.42
C ALA A 46 42.85 8.42 16.08
N PRO A 47 42.82 8.82 17.38
CA PRO A 47 43.02 7.83 18.45
C PRO A 47 42.27 8.09 19.78
N ALA A 48 42.32 7.06 20.64
CA ALA A 48 41.76 6.95 21.99
C ALA A 48 42.47 7.80 23.07
N THR A 49 41.80 8.01 24.20
CA THR A 49 42.41 8.46 25.47
C THR A 49 41.70 7.83 26.68
N THR A 50 42.41 6.88 27.30
CA THR A 50 42.54 6.46 28.72
C THR A 50 41.39 6.56 29.75
N ALA A 51 41.11 5.42 30.41
CA ALA A 51 40.51 5.24 31.76
C ALA A 51 41.59 5.50 32.88
N PRO A 52 41.36 5.51 34.24
CA PRO A 52 40.65 4.45 35.02
C PRO A 52 39.97 4.79 36.40
N THR A 53 39.20 3.80 36.90
CA THR A 53 38.94 3.32 38.30
C THR A 53 38.37 4.20 39.43
N THR A 54 37.32 3.71 40.12
CA THR A 54 37.34 3.18 41.53
C THR A 54 35.99 2.50 41.90
N PRO A 55 35.96 1.48 42.81
CA PRO A 55 34.81 0.59 43.03
C PRO A 55 34.03 0.78 44.36
N GLY A 56 32.74 0.35 44.34
CA GLY A 56 31.95 -0.18 45.47
C GLY A 56 30.94 0.77 46.14
N PRO A 57 29.94 0.29 46.94
CA PRO A 57 29.49 -1.09 47.21
C PRO A 57 27.97 -1.33 46.98
N THR A 58 27.57 -2.60 47.01
CA THR A 58 26.21 -3.16 47.01
C THR A 58 25.43 -2.93 48.31
N ALA A 59 24.12 -2.61 48.23
CA ALA A 59 23.08 -3.08 49.18
C ALA A 59 21.63 -2.84 48.70
N SER A 60 20.95 -3.94 48.37
CA SER A 60 19.53 -4.33 48.52
C SER A 60 18.39 -3.33 48.83
N GLY A 61 17.51 -3.12 47.82
CA GLY A 61 16.01 -3.13 47.79
C GLY A 61 15.13 -2.32 48.79
N PRO A 62 13.77 -2.29 48.64
CA PRO A 62 12.92 -2.54 47.46
C PRO A 62 11.88 -1.42 47.17
N SER A 63 11.32 -1.45 45.94
CA SER A 63 9.94 -1.09 45.55
C SER A 63 9.33 0.28 45.92
N ALA A 64 9.18 1.17 44.94
CA ALA A 64 7.93 1.90 44.72
C ALA A 64 7.86 2.44 43.28
N SER A 65 6.79 2.03 42.60
CA SER A 65 6.45 2.29 41.21
C SER A 65 6.23 3.76 40.90
N ALA A 66 6.79 4.22 39.78
CA ALA A 66 6.08 4.95 38.74
C ALA A 66 7.03 5.07 37.53
N PRO A 67 6.87 4.32 36.44
CA PRO A 67 7.33 4.87 35.17
C PRO A 67 6.42 6.05 34.90
N THR A 68 7.00 7.24 34.81
CA THR A 68 6.39 8.32 34.04
C THR A 68 6.32 7.79 32.61
N GLU A 69 5.23 7.10 32.27
CA GLU A 69 4.82 6.91 30.90
C GLU A 69 4.40 8.30 30.41
N SER A 70 5.40 9.12 30.11
CA SER A 70 5.32 9.97 28.94
C SER A 70 5.09 8.99 27.79
N SER A 71 3.83 8.64 27.54
CA SER A 71 3.40 8.29 26.20
C SER A 71 3.72 9.52 25.37
N GLU A 72 4.96 9.61 24.89
CA GLU A 72 5.27 10.31 23.67
C GLU A 72 4.44 9.61 22.60
N SER A 73 3.18 10.04 22.48
CA SER A 73 2.42 9.88 21.26
C SER A 73 3.38 10.31 20.16
N PRO A 74 3.72 9.44 19.18
CA PRO A 74 4.66 9.80 18.14
C PRO A 74 4.14 11.10 17.55
N SER A 75 4.87 12.18 17.79
CA SER A 75 4.51 13.50 17.31
C SER A 75 4.32 13.35 15.81
N ALA A 76 3.22 13.92 15.29
CA ALA A 76 2.90 13.98 13.88
C ALA A 76 4.01 14.70 13.11
N GLY A 77 5.11 13.99 12.88
CA GLY A 77 6.27 14.45 12.13
C GLY A 77 6.00 14.19 10.67
N GLY A 78 5.48 15.22 9.99
CA GLY A 78 5.78 15.56 8.59
C GLY A 78 5.87 14.46 7.53
N GLY A 79 5.16 13.34 7.69
CA GLY A 79 5.14 12.29 6.69
C GLY A 79 4.59 12.81 5.35
N THR A 80 4.93 12.09 4.28
CA THR A 80 4.64 12.51 2.90
C THR A 80 3.21 12.14 2.47
N VAL A 81 2.47 11.38 3.29
CA VAL A 81 1.07 11.03 3.03
C VAL A 81 0.18 12.26 3.28
N PRO A 82 -0.63 12.74 2.31
CA PRO A 82 -1.50 13.88 2.54
C PRO A 82 -2.58 13.56 3.57
N GLU A 83 -2.88 14.53 4.45
CA GLU A 83 -3.80 14.38 5.59
C GLU A 83 -5.17 13.82 5.21
N ALA A 84 -5.67 14.18 4.03
CA ALA A 84 -6.98 13.75 3.56
C ALA A 84 -7.09 12.22 3.35
N PHE A 85 -5.98 11.51 3.17
CA PHE A 85 -5.95 10.05 3.09
C PHE A 85 -5.92 9.38 4.48
N LEU A 86 -5.47 10.08 5.51
CA LEU A 86 -5.24 9.49 6.82
C LEU A 86 -6.55 9.08 7.50
N GLY A 87 -6.44 8.01 8.29
CA GLY A 87 -7.51 7.47 9.10
C GLY A 87 -7.91 6.07 8.67
N THR A 88 -9.10 5.67 9.11
CA THR A 88 -9.67 4.36 8.80
C THR A 88 -10.80 4.51 7.79
N TRP A 89 -10.91 3.52 6.91
CA TRP A 89 -11.81 3.49 5.78
C TRP A 89 -12.43 2.09 5.70
N ASP A 90 -13.75 2.00 5.65
CA ASP A 90 -14.47 0.73 5.58
C ASP A 90 -15.09 0.52 4.19
N ALA A 91 -15.13 -0.74 3.75
CA ALA A 91 -15.87 -1.20 2.58
C ALA A 91 -16.44 -2.59 2.82
N SER A 92 -17.41 -2.99 2.01
CA SER A 92 -17.95 -4.35 2.02
C SER A 92 -18.13 -4.90 0.61
N ILE A 93 -18.02 -6.22 0.48
CA ILE A 93 -18.21 -6.96 -0.76
C ILE A 93 -19.14 -8.12 -0.46
N ASP A 94 -20.33 -8.10 -1.07
CA ASP A 94 -21.24 -9.24 -1.07
C ASP A 94 -20.94 -10.12 -2.28
N ASN A 95 -20.76 -11.42 -2.04
CA ASN A 95 -20.55 -12.41 -3.09
C ASN A 95 -21.21 -13.74 -2.71
N ALA A 96 -21.01 -14.78 -3.52
CA ALA A 96 -21.62 -16.10 -3.30
C ALA A 96 -21.22 -16.75 -1.96
N THR A 97 -20.11 -16.36 -1.34
CA THR A 97 -19.69 -16.90 -0.04
C THR A 97 -20.30 -16.12 1.13
N GLY A 98 -20.79 -14.90 0.90
CA GLY A 98 -21.52 -14.08 1.86
C GLY A 98 -20.99 -12.65 1.93
N HIS A 99 -21.18 -12.03 3.10
CA HIS A 99 -20.75 -10.66 3.36
C HIS A 99 -19.28 -10.60 3.79
N ASN A 100 -18.47 -9.85 3.06
CA ASN A 100 -17.04 -9.68 3.34
C ASN A 100 -16.76 -8.22 3.66
N THR A 101 -16.03 -7.94 4.73
CA THR A 101 -15.69 -6.57 5.14
C THR A 101 -14.22 -6.27 4.90
N ARG A 102 -13.92 -5.01 4.60
CA ARG A 102 -12.56 -4.51 4.40
C ARG A 102 -12.39 -3.25 5.22
N ARG A 103 -11.45 -3.28 6.16
CA ARG A 103 -11.05 -2.11 6.94
C ARG A 103 -9.64 -1.73 6.56
N LEU A 104 -9.52 -0.57 5.92
CA LEU A 104 -8.28 0.01 5.45
C LEU A 104 -7.88 1.15 6.37
N THR A 105 -6.71 1.06 7.00
CA THR A 105 -6.11 2.16 7.76
C THR A 105 -4.92 2.71 6.98
N ILE A 106 -4.91 4.03 6.80
CA ILE A 106 -3.79 4.77 6.21
C ILE A 106 -3.20 5.66 7.30
N GLN A 107 -1.91 5.49 7.53
CA GLN A 107 -1.13 6.23 8.50
C GLN A 107 -0.08 7.11 7.82
N GLN A 108 0.51 8.02 8.60
CA GLN A 108 1.63 8.82 8.11
C GLN A 108 2.86 7.96 7.83
N GLY A 109 3.69 8.42 6.90
CA GLY A 109 4.98 7.80 6.57
C GLY A 109 5.64 8.40 5.33
N GLU A 110 6.86 7.96 5.08
CA GLU A 110 7.68 8.30 3.91
C GLU A 110 7.68 7.16 2.88
N VAL A 111 8.40 7.35 1.78
CA VAL A 111 8.59 6.29 0.77
C VAL A 111 9.41 5.16 1.38
N GLY A 112 8.90 3.94 1.28
CA GLY A 112 9.46 2.74 1.92
C GLY A 112 8.78 2.36 3.23
N ASP A 113 8.01 3.27 3.85
CA ASP A 113 7.29 2.95 5.09
C ASP A 113 6.01 2.18 4.81
N ALA A 114 5.64 1.29 5.73
CA ALA A 114 4.35 0.62 5.74
C ALA A 114 3.24 1.62 6.15
N VAL A 115 2.66 2.29 5.16
CA VAL A 115 1.61 3.31 5.37
C VAL A 115 0.19 2.74 5.30
N LEU A 116 0.02 1.55 4.71
CA LEU A 116 -1.27 0.91 4.50
C LEU A 116 -1.38 -0.36 5.34
N LEU A 117 -2.43 -0.43 6.16
CA LEU A 117 -2.89 -1.65 6.84
C LEU A 117 -4.28 -2.01 6.33
N LEU A 118 -4.49 -3.25 5.92
CA LEU A 118 -5.80 -3.74 5.46
C LEU A 118 -6.19 -4.97 6.25
N THR A 119 -7.31 -4.89 6.95
CA THR A 119 -7.99 -6.05 7.54
C THR A 119 -9.10 -6.51 6.61
N ALA A 120 -9.14 -7.81 6.34
CA ALA A 120 -10.12 -8.46 5.52
C ALA A 120 -10.78 -9.60 6.31
N ASP A 121 -12.08 -9.47 6.54
CA ASP A 121 -12.88 -10.49 7.21
C ASP A 121 -13.97 -11.01 6.29
N GLY A 122 -14.37 -12.25 6.52
CA GLY A 122 -15.51 -12.82 5.84
C GLY A 122 -15.70 -14.31 6.09
N PRO A 123 -16.74 -14.89 5.48
CA PRO A 123 -17.02 -16.32 5.57
C PRO A 123 -16.01 -17.17 4.78
N LEU A 124 -15.67 -18.33 5.34
CA LEU A 124 -14.79 -19.34 4.74
C LEU A 124 -15.34 -20.75 4.99
N GLY A 125 -16.02 -21.33 3.99
CA GLY A 125 -16.56 -22.70 4.10
C GLY A 125 -17.46 -22.88 5.33
N SER A 126 -16.98 -23.62 6.33
CA SER A 126 -17.68 -23.84 7.60
C SER A 126 -17.36 -22.83 8.71
N GLY A 127 -16.56 -21.80 8.43
CA GLY A 127 -16.09 -20.82 9.42
C GLY A 127 -15.91 -19.44 8.80
N THR A 128 -14.91 -18.71 9.30
CA THR A 128 -14.56 -17.36 8.86
C THR A 128 -13.07 -17.29 8.53
N TYR A 129 -12.68 -16.28 7.75
CA TYR A 129 -11.30 -15.85 7.64
C TYR A 129 -11.13 -14.46 8.25
N HIS A 130 -9.96 -14.23 8.81
CA HIS A 130 -9.43 -12.93 9.21
C HIS A 130 -8.03 -12.80 8.62
N CYS A 131 -7.80 -11.80 7.78
CA CYS A 131 -6.48 -11.56 7.18
C CYS A 131 -6.07 -10.11 7.40
N VAL A 132 -4.86 -9.90 7.90
CA VAL A 132 -4.27 -8.57 8.03
C VAL A 132 -3.09 -8.47 7.07
N PHE A 133 -3.08 -7.38 6.30
CA PHE A 133 -2.07 -7.10 5.31
C PHE A 133 -1.44 -5.74 5.55
N GLN A 134 -0.16 -5.62 5.25
CA GLN A 134 0.54 -4.33 5.24
C GLN A 134 1.18 -4.08 3.88
N ALA A 135 1.27 -2.81 3.49
CA ALA A 135 1.92 -2.41 2.24
C ALA A 135 2.62 -1.05 2.37
N GLU A 136 3.70 -0.91 1.60
CA GLU A 136 4.58 0.25 1.66
C GLU A 136 4.16 1.35 0.68
N LEU A 137 4.47 2.61 1.02
CA LEU A 137 4.42 3.72 0.07
C LEU A 137 5.61 3.61 -0.89
N THR A 138 5.37 3.52 -2.18
CA THR A 138 6.44 3.29 -3.17
C THR A 138 6.93 4.56 -3.87
N ALA A 139 6.18 5.66 -3.72
CA ALA A 139 6.58 6.95 -4.25
C ALA A 139 5.87 8.08 -3.52
N ALA A 140 6.53 9.24 -3.46
CA ALA A 140 5.91 10.46 -2.95
C ALA A 140 4.66 10.80 -3.81
N PRO A 141 3.52 11.10 -3.19
CA PRO A 141 2.33 11.53 -3.91
C PRO A 141 2.53 12.96 -4.44
N GLY A 142 2.08 13.19 -5.66
CA GLY A 142 1.98 14.53 -6.21
C GLY A 142 0.80 15.30 -5.60
N ALA A 143 0.72 16.60 -5.86
CA ALA A 143 -0.41 17.43 -5.43
C ALA A 143 -1.74 16.86 -5.98
N GLY A 144 -2.59 16.33 -5.09
CA GLY A 144 -3.86 15.70 -5.45
C GLY A 144 -3.75 14.37 -6.21
N GLY A 145 -2.56 13.80 -6.34
CA GLY A 145 -2.33 12.51 -7.00
C GLY A 145 -2.65 11.31 -6.10
N PRO A 146 -2.74 10.10 -6.66
CA PRO A 146 -2.95 8.89 -5.87
C PRO A 146 -1.74 8.56 -5.00
N LEU A 147 -1.96 7.84 -3.91
CA LEU A 147 -0.89 7.11 -3.23
C LEU A 147 -0.53 5.88 -4.07
N ARG A 148 0.77 5.71 -4.33
CA ARG A 148 1.31 4.52 -4.99
C ARG A 148 1.73 3.51 -3.93
N ILE A 149 0.96 2.45 -3.76
CA ILE A 149 1.17 1.44 -2.74
C ILE A 149 1.76 0.18 -3.37
N GLY A 150 2.82 -0.35 -2.76
CA GLY A 150 3.47 -1.59 -3.19
C GLY A 150 2.58 -2.83 -3.00
N PRO A 151 3.07 -4.02 -3.41
CA PRO A 151 2.40 -5.27 -3.08
C PRO A 151 2.21 -5.41 -1.57
N SER A 152 1.05 -5.93 -1.16
CA SER A 152 0.74 -6.10 0.26
C SER A 152 1.13 -7.50 0.73
N GLN A 153 1.79 -7.58 1.87
CA GLN A 153 2.16 -8.85 2.51
C GLN A 153 1.21 -9.19 3.65
N VAL A 154 1.00 -10.48 3.90
CA VAL A 154 0.22 -10.96 5.05
C VAL A 154 1.04 -10.74 6.31
N SER A 155 0.53 -9.94 7.25
CA SER A 155 1.13 -9.75 8.58
C SER A 155 0.55 -10.75 9.59
N SER A 156 -0.74 -11.07 9.49
CA SER A 156 -1.38 -12.14 10.25
C SER A 156 -2.58 -12.73 9.49
N GLY A 157 -2.97 -13.96 9.85
CA GLY A 157 -4.07 -14.64 9.20
C GLY A 157 -4.65 -15.81 9.99
N GLU A 158 -5.98 -15.91 10.01
CA GLU A 158 -6.74 -16.96 10.69
C GLU A 158 -7.86 -17.47 9.77
N PRO A 159 -7.73 -18.69 9.20
CA PRO A 159 -6.48 -19.45 9.09
C PRO A 159 -5.49 -18.77 8.12
N LEU A 160 -4.19 -18.88 8.38
CA LEU A 160 -3.18 -18.28 7.51
C LEU A 160 -3.29 -18.77 6.06
N SER A 161 -3.73 -20.01 5.85
CA SER A 161 -3.92 -20.61 4.53
C SER A 161 -5.01 -19.93 3.69
N SER A 162 -5.88 -19.10 4.28
CA SER A 162 -6.86 -18.30 3.53
C SER A 162 -6.34 -16.93 3.11
N CYS A 163 -5.14 -16.54 3.53
CA CYS A 163 -4.58 -15.21 3.28
C CYS A 163 -3.47 -15.28 2.23
N THR A 164 -3.61 -14.52 1.15
CA THR A 164 -2.63 -14.46 0.06
C THR A 164 -2.15 -13.03 -0.12
N PRO A 165 -0.83 -12.78 -0.29
CA PRO A 165 -0.32 -11.46 -0.64
C PRO A 165 -1.08 -10.81 -1.79
N GLY A 166 -1.28 -9.49 -1.68
CA GLY A 166 -1.98 -8.68 -2.67
C GLY A 166 -1.02 -8.03 -3.64
N ALA A 167 -1.46 -7.77 -4.87
CA ALA A 167 -0.67 -6.99 -5.81
C ALA A 167 -0.60 -5.50 -5.39
N ALA A 168 0.29 -4.76 -6.06
CA ALA A 168 0.40 -3.32 -5.90
C ALA A 168 -0.92 -2.60 -6.25
N SER A 169 -1.11 -1.40 -5.71
CA SER A 169 -2.34 -0.65 -5.89
C SER A 169 -2.13 0.86 -5.89
N GLU A 170 -3.02 1.57 -6.58
CA GLU A 170 -3.18 3.01 -6.44
C GLU A 170 -4.38 3.32 -5.53
N VAL A 171 -4.22 4.31 -4.67
CA VAL A 171 -5.27 4.78 -3.76
C VAL A 171 -5.56 6.25 -4.06
N THR A 172 -6.78 6.55 -4.46
CA THR A 172 -7.22 7.89 -4.86
C THR A 172 -8.32 8.37 -3.92
N LEU A 173 -8.19 9.59 -3.42
CA LEU A 173 -9.29 10.27 -2.76
C LEU A 173 -10.21 10.88 -3.84
N LEU A 174 -11.47 10.50 -3.82
CA LEU A 174 -12.48 10.99 -4.76
C LEU A 174 -13.08 12.33 -4.29
N PRO A 175 -13.68 13.13 -5.21
CA PRO A 175 -14.27 14.42 -4.86
C PRO A 175 -15.41 14.35 -3.83
N ASP A 176 -16.07 13.20 -3.70
CA ASP A 176 -17.13 12.95 -2.71
C ASP A 176 -16.59 12.57 -1.32
N GLY A 177 -15.26 12.56 -1.16
CA GLY A 177 -14.58 12.21 0.09
C GLY A 177 -14.43 10.71 0.32
N THR A 178 -14.84 9.85 -0.63
CA THR A 178 -14.57 8.41 -0.57
C THR A 178 -13.17 8.08 -1.08
N LEU A 179 -12.65 6.91 -0.70
CA LEU A 179 -11.34 6.44 -1.12
C LEU A 179 -11.52 5.30 -2.11
N ARG A 180 -10.96 5.43 -3.31
CA ARG A 180 -10.96 4.37 -4.33
C ARG A 180 -9.58 3.74 -4.42
N ARG A 181 -9.50 2.43 -4.18
CA ARG A 181 -8.28 1.63 -4.36
C ARG A 181 -8.40 0.79 -5.62
N VAL A 182 -7.39 0.81 -6.48
CA VAL A 182 -7.32 0.03 -7.71
C VAL A 182 -6.07 -0.85 -7.71
N ASN A 183 -6.23 -2.15 -7.91
CA ASN A 183 -5.13 -3.07 -8.10
C ASN A 183 -4.46 -2.81 -9.46
N THR A 184 -3.15 -2.57 -9.50
CA THR A 184 -2.45 -2.20 -10.75
C THR A 184 -2.21 -3.40 -11.68
N GLY A 185 -2.25 -4.62 -11.14
CA GLY A 185 -2.10 -5.86 -11.91
C GLY A 185 -3.40 -6.35 -12.55
N SER A 186 -4.51 -6.28 -11.82
CA SER A 186 -5.82 -6.78 -12.29
C SER A 186 -6.79 -5.69 -12.76
N GLY A 187 -6.61 -4.44 -12.31
CA GLY A 187 -7.57 -3.36 -12.53
C GLY A 187 -8.81 -3.42 -11.61
N ASP A 188 -8.90 -4.42 -10.74
CA ASP A 188 -10.00 -4.53 -9.77
C ASP A 188 -9.99 -3.31 -8.83
N ALA A 189 -11.18 -2.76 -8.57
CA ALA A 189 -11.34 -1.58 -7.76
C ALA A 189 -12.31 -1.81 -6.60
N LEU A 190 -12.03 -1.18 -5.46
CA LEU A 190 -12.94 -1.09 -4.33
C LEU A 190 -13.00 0.34 -3.82
N THR A 191 -14.21 0.81 -3.53
CA THR A 191 -14.45 2.13 -2.92
C THR A 191 -14.74 1.95 -1.43
N TYR A 192 -14.12 2.79 -0.62
CA TYR A 192 -14.21 2.80 0.83
C TYR A 192 -14.78 4.13 1.31
N THR A 193 -15.54 4.08 2.39
CA THR A 193 -16.05 5.25 3.11
C THR A 193 -15.24 5.48 4.36
N LYS A 194 -14.97 6.74 4.71
CA LYS A 194 -14.24 7.08 5.93
C LYS A 194 -15.01 6.58 7.17
N SER A 195 -14.31 5.89 8.05
CA SER A 195 -14.86 5.48 9.35
C SER A 195 -15.03 6.74 10.23
N GLY A 196 -16.14 6.79 10.98
CA GLY A 196 -16.53 7.93 11.82
C GLY A 196 -15.60 8.19 12.99
#